data_AF-A0A7Y7RLY8-F1
#
_entry.id   AF-A0A7Y7RLY8-F1
#
_cell.length_a   1.000
_cell.length_b   1.000
_cell.length_c   1.000
_cell.angle_alpha   90.00
_cell.angle_beta   90.00
_cell.angle_gamma   90.00
#
_symmetry.space_group_name_H-M   'P 1'
#
loop_
_entity.id
_entity.type
_entity.pdbx_description
1 polymer ?
#
loop_
_entity_poly.entity_id
_entity_poly.type
_entity_poly.pdbx_seq_one_letter_code
_entity_poly.pdbx_strand_id
1 'polypeptide(L)' 'MKRLGVPDNAAGRQMLTDHLTRSAKTDGNLINAFSNQYGKFEVRESLFMGPSGKAANFQSTFQVLDDGSRKLSTVIPLH' A
#
# COMPACT_ATOMS: atom_id res chain seq x y z
N MET A 1 11.70 0.42 7.10
CA MET A 1 10.72 0.65 8.20
C MET A 1 11.29 1.32 9.44
N LYS A 2 12.57 1.11 9.82
CA LYS A 2 13.23 1.77 10.97
C LYS A 2 13.01 3.30 11.06
N ARG A 3 13.18 4.03 9.94
CA ARG A 3 12.95 5.50 9.88
C ARG A 3 11.53 5.90 10.28
N LEU A 4 10.54 5.08 9.91
CA LEU A 4 9.13 5.31 10.21
C LEU A 4 8.76 4.81 11.62
N GLY A 5 9.67 4.16 12.35
CA GLY A 5 9.40 3.65 13.69
C GLY A 5 8.39 2.50 13.73
N VAL A 6 8.18 1.80 12.61
CA VAL A 6 7.30 0.62 12.58
C VAL A 6 8.10 -0.59 13.09
N PRO A 7 7.71 -1.21 14.21
CA PRO A 7 8.40 -2.37 14.77
C PRO A 7 8.10 -3.64 13.97
N ASP A 8 9.02 -4.60 13.97
CA ASP A 8 8.79 -5.91 13.36
C ASP A 8 8.10 -6.87 14.35
N ASN A 9 6.83 -6.58 14.62
CA ASN A 9 5.99 -7.39 15.50
C ASN A 9 4.52 -7.36 15.03
N ALA A 10 3.62 -8.01 15.78
CA ALA A 10 2.19 -8.03 15.44
C ALA A 10 1.59 -6.62 15.30
N ALA A 11 1.93 -5.70 16.21
CA ALA A 11 1.41 -4.33 16.18
C ALA A 11 1.89 -3.57 14.93
N GLY A 12 3.19 -3.64 14.60
CA GLY A 12 3.71 -2.97 13.41
C GLY A 12 3.18 -3.57 12.10
N ARG A 13 2.99 -4.89 12.05
CA ARG A 13 2.32 -5.56 10.92
C ARG A 13 0.87 -5.10 10.78
N GLN A 14 0.12 -4.99 11.88
CA GLN A 14 -1.25 -4.49 11.87
C GLN A 14 -1.31 -3.05 11.34
N MET A 15 -0.41 -2.17 11.78
CA MET A 15 -0.35 -0.78 11.29
C MET A 15 -0.21 -0.71 9.76
N LEU A 16 0.67 -1.53 9.18
CA LEU A 16 0.86 -1.59 7.73
C LEU A 16 -0.36 -2.19 7.02
N THR A 17 -0.93 -3.27 7.57
CA THR A 17 -2.15 -3.90 7.03
C THR A 17 -3.32 -2.93 6.99
N ASP A 18 -3.58 -2.20 8.08
CA ASP A 18 -4.66 -1.23 8.17
C ASP A 18 -4.47 -0.08 7.17
N HIS A 19 -3.24 0.41 7.05
CA HIS A 19 -2.91 1.47 6.10
C HIS A 19 -3.12 1.01 4.65
N LEU A 20 -2.55 -0.12 4.27
CA LEU A 20 -2.61 -0.62 2.89
C LEU A 20 -4.03 -1.07 2.50
N THR A 21 -4.79 -1.61 3.44
CA THR A 21 -6.21 -1.95 3.24
C THR A 21 -7.06 -0.71 2.98
N ARG A 22 -6.80 0.39 3.71
CA ARG A 22 -7.46 1.68 3.43
C ARG A 22 -7.04 2.23 2.08
N SER A 23 -5.74 2.24 1.78
CA SER A 23 -5.20 2.72 0.51
C SER A 23 -5.82 2.01 -0.71
N ALA A 24 -6.07 0.70 -0.62
CA ALA A 24 -6.73 -0.06 -1.69
C ALA A 24 -8.19 0.34 -1.95
N LYS A 25 -8.84 1.03 -1.01
CA LYS A 25 -10.26 1.43 -1.07
C LYS A 25 -10.45 2.94 -1.24
N THR A 26 -9.39 3.73 -1.09
CA THR A 26 -9.46 5.18 -1.19
C THR A 26 -9.67 5.60 -2.65
N ASP A 27 -10.64 6.47 -2.89
CA ASP A 27 -10.84 7.08 -4.20
C ASP A 27 -9.83 8.22 -4.42
N GLY A 28 -9.46 8.46 -5.68
CA GLY A 28 -8.54 9.54 -6.05
C GLY A 28 -7.06 9.28 -5.75
N ASN A 29 -6.68 8.09 -5.29
CA ASN A 29 -5.28 7.71 -5.06
C ASN A 29 -4.71 6.72 -6.08
N LEU A 30 -5.50 6.34 -7.09
CA LEU A 30 -5.06 5.52 -8.22
C LEU A 30 -4.24 6.38 -9.17
N ILE A 31 -2.95 6.08 -9.31
CA ILE A 31 -2.04 6.83 -10.19
C ILE A 31 -1.77 6.11 -11.51
N ASN A 32 -1.95 4.79 -11.57
CA ASN A 32 -1.80 4.01 -12.78
C ASN A 32 -2.63 2.72 -12.71
N ALA A 33 -3.11 2.24 -13.86
CA ALA A 33 -3.74 0.95 -14.00
C ALA A 33 -3.23 0.28 -15.27
N PHE A 34 -2.84 -1.00 -15.18
CA PHE A 34 -2.31 -1.75 -16.31
C PHE A 34 -2.79 -3.19 -16.29
N SER A 35 -2.80 -3.83 -17.46
CA SER A 35 -3.15 -5.23 -17.62
C SER A 35 -2.07 -5.95 -18.41
N ASN A 36 -1.80 -7.19 -18.05
CA ASN A 36 -0.95 -8.10 -18.82
C ASN A 36 -1.56 -9.51 -18.81
N GLN A 37 -0.86 -10.48 -19.40
CA GLN A 37 -1.32 -11.87 -19.47
C GLN A 37 -1.55 -12.56 -18.12
N TYR A 38 -1.10 -11.97 -17.01
CA TYR A 38 -1.25 -12.50 -15.65
C TYR A 38 -2.35 -11.80 -14.84
N GLY A 39 -2.96 -10.73 -15.37
CA GLY A 39 -4.11 -10.07 -14.74
C GLY A 39 -4.09 -8.55 -14.83
N LYS A 40 -4.95 -7.94 -14.01
CA LYS A 40 -5.12 -6.49 -13.90
C LYS A 40 -4.44 -5.98 -12.64
N PHE A 41 -3.77 -4.84 -12.75
CA PHE A 41 -3.01 -4.24 -11.68
C PHE A 41 -3.32 -2.75 -11.55
N GLU A 42 -3.33 -2.28 -10.32
CA GLU A 42 -3.51 -0.89 -9.94
C GLU A 42 -2.29 -0.43 -9.14
N VAL A 43 -1.75 0.73 -9.46
CA VAL A 43 -0.72 1.41 -8.66
C VAL A 43 -1.38 2.57 -7.93
N ARG A 44 -1.28 2.57 -6.61
CA ARG A 44 -1.91 3.55 -5.73
C ARG A 44 -0.90 4.22 -4.84
N GLU A 45 -1.07 5.52 -4.61
CA GLU A 45 -0.26 6.29 -3.68
C GLU A 45 -0.98 6.52 -2.35
N SER A 46 -0.22 6.62 -1.26
CA SER A 46 -0.79 6.87 0.06
C SER A 46 0.27 7.37 1.03
N LEU A 47 -0.02 8.48 1.72
CA LEU A 47 0.87 9.01 2.74
C LEU A 47 0.74 8.19 4.03
N PHE A 48 1.83 7.56 4.47
CA PHE A 48 1.91 6.85 5.74
C PHE A 48 2.73 7.66 6.75
N MET A 49 2.11 8.01 7.88
CA MET A 49 2.81 8.59 9.04
C MET A 49 3.13 7.47 10.04
N GLY A 50 4.41 7.24 10.27
CA GLY A 50 4.87 6.21 11.19
C GLY A 50 4.95 6.69 12.65
N PRO A 51 5.03 5.77 13.63
CA PRO A 51 5.15 6.09 15.05
C PRO A 51 6.34 6.99 15.41
N SER A 52 7.37 7.06 14.58
CA SER A 52 8.50 7.99 14.78
C SER A 52 8.19 9.46 14.47
N GLY A 53 6.99 9.77 13.99
CA GLY A 53 6.61 11.10 13.50
C GLY A 53 7.13 11.41 12.09
N LYS A 54 7.82 10.47 11.43
CA LYS A 54 8.24 10.60 10.04
C LYS A 54 7.17 10.04 9.09
N ALA A 55 7.07 10.64 7.91
CA ALA A 55 6.17 10.20 6.85
C ALA A 55 6.92 9.65 5.64
N ALA A 56 6.26 8.80 4.87
CA ALA A 56 6.65 8.36 3.53
C ALA A 56 5.42 8.23 2.64
N ASN A 57 5.55 8.54 1.36
CA ASN A 57 4.52 8.21 0.37
C ASN A 57 4.72 6.77 -0.09
N PHE A 58 3.73 5.91 0.10
CA PHE A 58 3.78 4.52 -0.34
C PHE A 58 3.15 4.40 -1.71
N GLN A 59 3.99 4.09 -2.70
CA GLN A 59 3.52 3.63 -3.99
C GLN A 59 3.33 2.12 -3.92
N SER A 60 2.08 1.69 -3.92
CA SER A 60 1.68 0.29 -3.71
C SER A 60 1.05 -0.26 -4.98
N THR A 61 1.48 -1.45 -5.39
CA THR A 61 0.86 -2.18 -6.51
C THR A 61 -0.05 -3.26 -5.98
N PHE A 62 -1.30 -3.25 -6.43
CA PHE A 62 -2.31 -4.25 -6.13
C PHE A 62 -2.70 -4.98 -7.41
N GLN A 63 -2.86 -6.30 -7.33
CA GLN A 63 -3.58 -7.07 -8.33
C GLN A 63 -5.07 -6.98 -8.04
N VAL A 64 -5.87 -6.67 -9.05
CA VAL A 64 -7.32 -6.72 -8.98
C VAL A 64 -7.76 -8.14 -9.34
N LEU A 65 -8.45 -8.80 -8.41
CA LEU A 65 -8.97 -10.15 -8.58
C LEU A 65 -10.34 -10.14 -9.25
N ASP A 66 -10.81 -11.31 -9.68
CA ASP A 66 -12.08 -11.45 -10.42
C ASP A 66 -13.30 -11.05 -9.60
N ASP A 67 -13.23 -11.16 -8.27
CA ASP A 67 -14.26 -10.70 -7.33
C ASP A 67 -14.20 -9.18 -7.05
N GLY A 68 -13.28 -8.46 -7.71
CA GLY A 68 -13.04 -7.03 -7.52
C GLY A 68 -12.21 -6.69 -6.27
N SER A 69 -11.80 -7.68 -5.48
CA SER A 69 -10.89 -7.48 -4.36
C SER A 69 -9.48 -7.18 -4.85
N ARG A 70 -8.65 -6.65 -3.94
CA ARG A 70 -7.30 -6.20 -4.24
C ARG A 70 -6.30 -6.97 -3.40
N LYS A 71 -5.39 -7.67 -4.06
CA LYS A 71 -4.28 -8.39 -3.43
C LYS A 71 -3.01 -7.56 -3.57
N LEU A 72 -2.36 -7.27 -2.44
CA LEU A 72 -1.09 -6.54 -2.45
C LEU A 72 0.01 -7.36 -3.16
N SER A 73 0.75 -6.70 -4.07
CA SER A 73 1.90 -7.28 -4.76
C SER A 73 3.21 -6.73 -4.20
N THR A 74 3.37 -5.40 -4.20
CA THR A 74 4.59 -4.74 -3.68
C THR A 74 4.30 -3.33 -3.18
N VAL A 75 5.20 -2.79 -2.36
CA VAL A 75 5.15 -1.42 -1.82
C VAL A 75 6.54 -0.81 -1.90
N ILE A 76 6.64 0.39 -2.47
CA ILE A 76 7.86 1.19 -2.52
C ILE A 76 7.64 2.47 -1.70
N PRO A 77 8.40 2.71 -0.61
CA PRO A 77 8.31 3.93 0.18
C PRO A 77 9.17 5.05 -0.42
N LEU A 78 8.52 6.08 -0.97
CA LEU A 78 9.12 7.32 -1.46
C LEU A 78 9.21 8.36 -0.34
N HIS A 79 10.29 9.14 -0.31
CA HIS A 79 10.61 10.09 0.76
C HIS A 79 11.24 11.36 0.20
#